data_AF-A0A842Q758-F1
#
_entry.id   AF-A0A842Q758-F1
#
_cell.length_a   1.000
_cell.length_b   1.000
_cell.length_c   1.000
_cell.angle_alpha   90.00
_cell.angle_beta   90.00
_cell.angle_gamma   90.00
#
_symmetry.space_group_name_H-M   'P 1'
#
loop_
_entity.id
_entity.type
_entity.pdbx_description
1 polymer ?
#
loop_
_entity_poly.entity_id
_entity_poly.type
_entity_poly.pdbx_seq_one_letter_code
_entity_poly.pdbx_strand_id
1 'polypeptide(L)'
;MLQGNIIVNCTLSKDIDYDNQDREFNDNENTNSAEEAQSIVTNKKQQQEYYRHKILHLNDFNEAFELVKSTVEARYKMHRAGLSLVLQVMPTNLGAYHVLGSNLIIANKRILDIIKKYKSSEEYNSYLFMVLVHEYLHSFGIIDELQVRKMTYTLIASLVGEDHMATSMARYHPWSLFPELNLFHNNSFEQKFEIVRNFDKTTQSYIG
;
A
#
# COMPACT_ATOMS: atom_id res chain seq x y z
N MET A 1 23.82 13.35 -23.93
CA MET A 1 23.65 11.93 -23.59
C MET A 1 22.62 11.85 -22.47
N LEU A 2 21.47 11.26 -22.76
CA LEU A 2 20.34 11.19 -21.83
C LEU A 2 20.71 10.25 -20.68
N GLN A 3 20.74 10.77 -19.45
CA GLN A 3 20.75 9.92 -18.26
C GLN A 3 19.45 9.11 -18.27
N GLY A 4 19.56 7.78 -18.30
CA GLY A 4 18.40 6.90 -18.27
C GLY A 4 17.73 6.98 -16.90
N ASN A 5 16.49 7.47 -16.85
CA ASN A 5 15.66 7.37 -15.67
C ASN A 5 15.39 5.88 -15.39
N ILE A 6 15.81 5.40 -14.23
CA ILE A 6 15.54 4.03 -13.79
C ILE A 6 14.06 3.96 -13.39
N ILE A 7 13.27 3.15 -14.10
CA ILE A 7 11.89 2.84 -13.71
C ILE A 7 11.96 1.69 -12.70
N VAL A 8 11.43 1.88 -11.48
CA VAL A 8 11.26 0.76 -10.54
C VAL A 8 9.95 0.10 -10.89
N ASN A 9 10.04 -0.98 -11.67
CA ASN A 9 8.88 -1.80 -12.00
C ASN A 9 8.46 -2.59 -10.75
N CYS A 10 7.31 -2.27 -10.16
CA CYS A 10 6.64 -3.14 -9.21
C CYS A 10 6.06 -4.35 -9.97
N THR A 11 6.96 -5.25 -10.37
CA THR A 11 6.59 -6.57 -10.87
C THR A 11 6.27 -7.37 -9.64
N LEU A 12 5.00 -7.67 -9.39
CA LEU A 12 4.67 -8.45 -8.20
C LEU A 12 5.30 -9.84 -8.45
N SER A 13 6.35 -10.19 -7.72
CA SER A 13 7.13 -11.42 -7.94
C SER A 13 7.50 -12.10 -6.62
N LYS A 14 7.32 -13.43 -6.62
CA LYS A 14 7.59 -14.50 -5.62
C LYS A 14 7.12 -14.25 -4.19
N ASP A 15 6.29 -15.17 -3.68
CA ASP A 15 5.77 -15.14 -2.31
C ASP A 15 6.93 -15.06 -1.33
N ILE A 16 6.90 -14.08 -0.43
CA ILE A 16 7.88 -13.92 0.64
C ILE A 16 7.31 -14.59 1.88
N ASP A 17 8.06 -15.53 2.42
CA ASP A 17 7.76 -16.15 3.71
C ASP A 17 8.10 -15.15 4.83
N TYR A 18 7.07 -14.64 5.50
CA TYR A 18 7.21 -13.67 6.61
C TYR A 18 7.21 -14.34 7.99
N ASP A 19 7.10 -15.68 8.06
CA ASP A 19 6.89 -16.41 9.33
C ASP A 19 8.15 -16.61 10.17
N ASN A 20 9.29 -16.02 9.79
CA ASN A 20 10.58 -16.32 10.41
C ASN A 20 11.35 -15.07 10.83
N GLN A 21 10.81 -14.34 11.81
CA GLN A 21 11.56 -13.43 12.69
C GLN A 21 10.65 -12.95 13.82
N ASP A 22 10.70 -13.63 14.97
CA ASP A 22 10.48 -13.08 16.32
C ASP A 22 10.68 -14.22 17.34
N ARG A 23 11.95 -14.53 17.64
CA ARG A 23 12.33 -15.31 18.82
C ARG A 23 13.60 -14.75 19.41
N GLU A 24 13.43 -13.85 20.37
CA GLU A 24 14.20 -13.75 21.60
C GLU A 24 13.62 -12.61 22.45
N PHE A 25 12.82 -12.94 23.47
CA PHE A 25 12.68 -12.09 24.63
C PHE A 25 12.51 -12.95 25.87
N ASN A 26 13.43 -12.72 26.82
CA ASN A 26 13.66 -13.46 28.04
C ASN A 26 12.49 -13.34 29.02
N ASP A 27 12.18 -14.46 29.68
CA ASP A 27 11.22 -14.55 30.77
C ASP A 27 11.68 -13.72 31.98
N ASN A 28 10.82 -12.83 32.45
CA ASN A 28 10.77 -12.45 33.87
C ASN A 28 9.33 -12.09 34.22
N GLU A 29 8.73 -12.92 35.06
CA GLU A 29 7.38 -12.79 35.58
C GLU A 29 7.21 -11.49 36.39
N ASN A 30 6.14 -10.75 36.13
CA ASN A 30 5.60 -9.83 37.10
C ASN A 30 4.07 -9.78 36.99
N THR A 31 3.37 -9.97 38.10
CA THR A 31 1.92 -10.21 38.19
C THR A 31 1.04 -8.97 37.93
N ASN A 32 1.60 -7.84 37.49
CA ASN A 32 0.87 -6.72 36.88
C ASN A 32 0.64 -6.91 35.36
N SER A 33 1.20 -7.97 34.79
CA SER A 33 1.23 -8.24 33.35
C SER A 33 -0.12 -8.53 32.72
N ALA A 34 -1.09 -9.07 33.46
CA ALA A 34 -2.38 -9.48 32.89
C ALA A 34 -3.28 -8.27 32.55
N GLU A 35 -3.38 -7.28 33.45
CA GLU A 35 -4.18 -6.07 33.22
C GLU A 35 -3.51 -5.16 32.17
N GLU A 36 -2.19 -5.03 32.22
CA GLU A 36 -1.40 -4.30 31.22
C GLU A 36 -1.50 -4.96 29.84
N ALA A 37 -1.32 -6.28 29.74
CA ALA A 37 -1.50 -7.02 28.48
C ALA A 37 -2.92 -6.90 27.95
N GLN A 38 -3.94 -6.98 28.82
CA GLN A 38 -5.33 -6.82 28.41
C GLN A 38 -5.62 -5.42 27.87
N SER A 39 -5.04 -4.38 28.49
CA SER A 39 -5.17 -2.99 28.02
C SER A 39 -4.46 -2.77 26.67
N ILE A 40 -3.26 -3.33 26.49
CA ILE A 40 -2.48 -3.26 25.24
C ILE A 40 -3.23 -3.96 24.11
N VAL A 41 -3.74 -5.16 24.36
CA VAL A 41 -4.52 -5.93 23.39
C VAL A 41 -5.79 -5.18 22.99
N THR A 42 -6.49 -4.60 23.97
CA THR A 42 -7.73 -3.83 23.72
C THR A 42 -7.44 -2.58 22.89
N ASN A 43 -6.39 -1.82 23.24
CA ASN A 43 -5.97 -0.62 22.50
C ASN A 43 -5.56 -0.97 21.06
N LYS A 44 -4.80 -2.06 20.88
CA LYS A 44 -4.42 -2.55 19.55
C LYS A 44 -5.65 -2.92 18.71
N LYS A 45 -6.63 -3.59 19.31
CA LYS A 45 -7.87 -3.98 18.61
C LYS A 45 -8.70 -2.76 18.21
N GLN A 46 -8.83 -1.78 19.10
CA GLN A 46 -9.53 -0.52 18.80
C GLN A 46 -8.84 0.27 17.68
N GLN A 47 -7.51 0.34 17.71
CA GLN A 47 -6.74 0.93 16.63
C GLN A 47 -6.96 0.19 15.30
N GLN A 48 -6.97 -1.14 15.33
CA GLN A 48 -7.22 -1.95 14.14
C GLN A 48 -8.60 -1.71 13.55
N GLU A 49 -9.64 -1.71 14.37
CA GLU A 49 -11.00 -1.40 13.94
C GLU A 49 -11.14 0.02 13.38
N TYR A 50 -10.43 1.00 13.97
CA TYR A 50 -10.38 2.36 13.44
C TYR A 50 -9.84 2.41 12.00
N TYR A 51 -8.70 1.76 11.74
CA TYR A 51 -8.11 1.77 10.39
C TYR A 51 -8.89 0.92 9.39
N ARG A 52 -9.45 -0.22 9.82
CA ARG A 52 -10.38 -1.02 9.01
C ARG A 52 -11.55 -0.17 8.55
N HIS A 53 -12.19 0.54 9.48
CA HIS A 53 -13.28 1.46 9.17
C HIS A 53 -12.84 2.57 8.21
N LYS A 54 -11.64 3.15 8.42
CA LYS A 54 -11.10 4.19 7.51
C LYS A 54 -10.88 3.67 6.10
N ILE A 55 -10.29 2.50 5.93
CA ILE A 55 -10.03 1.88 4.62
C ILE A 55 -11.36 1.53 3.93
N LEU A 56 -12.31 0.93 4.67
CA LEU A 56 -13.63 0.59 4.13
C LEU A 56 -14.34 1.80 3.51
N HIS A 57 -14.23 2.97 4.14
CA HIS A 57 -14.95 4.20 3.76
C HIS A 57 -14.13 5.17 2.92
N LEU A 58 -13.03 4.75 2.30
CA LEU A 58 -12.30 5.59 1.34
C LEU A 58 -13.20 5.89 0.13
N ASN A 59 -13.37 7.18 -0.19
CA ASN A 59 -14.26 7.62 -1.26
C ASN A 59 -13.52 7.98 -2.55
N ASP A 60 -12.26 8.41 -2.45
CA ASP A 60 -11.45 8.78 -3.61
C ASP A 60 -9.95 8.54 -3.40
N PHE A 61 -9.18 8.79 -4.46
CA PHE A 61 -7.74 8.63 -4.47
C PHE A 61 -7.02 9.60 -3.52
N ASN A 62 -7.57 10.79 -3.29
CA ASN A 62 -6.96 11.76 -2.39
C ASN A 62 -7.10 11.31 -0.93
N GLU A 63 -8.31 10.93 -0.51
CA GLU A 63 -8.55 10.39 0.83
C GLU A 63 -7.69 9.16 1.11
N ALA A 64 -7.58 8.25 0.13
CA ALA A 64 -6.70 7.09 0.23
C ALA A 64 -5.25 7.52 0.45
N PHE A 65 -4.77 8.49 -0.32
CA PHE A 65 -3.40 8.95 -0.23
C PHE A 65 -3.10 9.76 1.04
N GLU A 66 -4.05 10.54 1.57
CA GLU A 66 -3.91 11.20 2.87
C GLU A 66 -3.80 10.17 4.01
N LEU A 67 -4.57 9.08 3.94
CA LEU A 67 -4.44 7.98 4.89
C LEU A 67 -3.06 7.30 4.77
N VAL A 68 -2.55 7.11 3.55
CA VAL A 68 -1.18 6.59 3.33
C VAL A 68 -0.13 7.52 3.96
N LYS A 69 -0.16 8.82 3.66
CA LYS A 69 0.80 9.78 4.21
C LYS A 69 0.80 9.78 5.74
N SER A 70 -0.38 9.87 6.35
CA SER A 70 -0.51 9.93 7.81
C SER A 70 -0.04 8.65 8.50
N THR A 71 -0.33 7.47 7.92
CA THR A 71 0.09 6.18 8.50
C THR A 71 1.58 5.91 8.33
N VAL A 72 2.15 6.23 7.16
CA VAL A 72 3.61 6.12 6.91
C VAL A 72 4.39 7.10 7.78
N GLU A 73 3.93 8.34 7.90
CA GLU A 73 4.54 9.33 8.80
C GLU A 73 4.50 8.85 10.26
N ALA A 74 3.36 8.35 10.73
CA ALA A 74 3.23 7.85 12.09
C ALA A 74 4.22 6.71 12.40
N ARG A 75 4.37 5.75 11.47
CA ARG A 75 5.16 4.53 11.67
C ARG A 75 6.66 4.68 11.37
N TYR A 76 7.02 5.43 10.34
CA TYR A 76 8.38 5.52 9.81
C TYR A 76 8.99 6.92 9.93
N LYS A 77 8.22 7.93 10.36
CA LYS A 77 8.67 9.34 10.45
C LYS A 77 9.16 9.88 9.10
N MET A 78 8.47 9.49 8.04
CA MET A 78 8.78 9.83 6.65
C MET A 78 7.60 10.58 6.00
N HIS A 79 7.89 11.79 5.51
CA HIS A 79 6.92 12.66 4.87
C HIS A 79 7.43 13.18 3.52
N ARG A 80 6.60 13.07 2.48
CA ARG A 80 6.83 13.62 1.14
C ARG A 80 5.51 14.16 0.58
N ALA A 81 5.59 15.31 -0.08
CA ALA A 81 4.49 16.00 -0.73
C ALA A 81 4.80 16.23 -2.22
N GLY A 82 3.80 16.68 -2.97
CA GLY A 82 3.90 17.03 -4.38
C GLY A 82 3.83 15.85 -5.32
N LEU A 83 3.28 14.71 -4.89
CA LEU A 83 3.12 13.52 -5.73
C LEU A 83 1.88 13.66 -6.63
N SER A 84 1.90 13.01 -7.79
CA SER A 84 0.80 12.99 -8.75
C SER A 84 0.48 11.54 -9.13
N LEU A 85 -0.81 11.21 -9.17
CA LEU A 85 -1.28 9.89 -9.57
C LEU A 85 -1.73 9.91 -11.04
N VAL A 86 -1.23 8.97 -11.81
CA VAL A 86 -1.62 8.73 -13.21
C VAL A 86 -2.14 7.30 -13.32
N LEU A 87 -3.30 7.14 -13.94
CA LEU A 87 -3.86 5.83 -14.26
C LEU A 87 -3.49 5.47 -15.70
N GLN A 88 -2.86 4.33 -15.89
CA GLN A 88 -2.48 3.83 -17.20
C GLN A 88 -2.89 2.38 -17.35
N VAL A 89 -3.33 2.00 -18.55
CA VAL A 89 -3.65 0.61 -18.86
C VAL A 89 -2.34 -0.14 -19.15
N MET A 90 -2.01 -1.09 -18.28
CA MET A 90 -0.75 -1.83 -18.30
C MET A 90 -1.00 -3.34 -18.17
N PRO A 91 -0.02 -4.19 -18.52
CA PRO A 91 -0.09 -5.62 -18.29
C PRO A 91 -0.56 -5.96 -16.87
N THR A 92 -1.41 -6.98 -16.74
CA THR A 92 -1.99 -7.37 -15.44
C THR A 92 -0.94 -7.86 -14.45
N ASN A 93 0.29 -8.16 -14.91
CA ASN A 93 1.43 -8.50 -14.06
C ASN A 93 2.09 -7.28 -13.36
N LEU A 94 1.67 -6.05 -13.67
CA LEU A 94 2.22 -4.79 -13.14
C LEU A 94 1.11 -4.00 -12.44
N GLY A 95 1.20 -3.85 -11.12
CA GLY A 95 0.18 -3.20 -10.28
C GLY A 95 0.22 -1.67 -10.35
N ALA A 96 1.42 -1.13 -10.16
CA ALA A 96 1.75 0.28 -10.27
C ALA A 96 3.26 0.40 -10.50
N TYR A 97 3.77 1.61 -10.67
CA TYR A 97 5.18 1.90 -10.50
C TYR A 97 5.42 3.38 -10.21
N HIS A 98 6.48 3.65 -9.48
CA HIS A 98 7.07 4.98 -9.30
C HIS A 98 8.26 5.15 -10.24
N VAL A 99 8.28 6.25 -10.99
CA VAL A 99 9.47 6.61 -11.78
C VAL A 99 10.48 7.24 -10.82
N LEU A 100 11.64 6.61 -10.62
CA LEU A 100 12.66 7.13 -9.69
C LEU A 100 13.07 8.55 -10.08
N GLY A 101 13.22 9.40 -9.06
CA GLY A 101 13.55 10.81 -9.24
C GLY A 101 12.38 11.66 -9.76
N SER A 102 11.18 11.08 -9.94
CA SER A 102 9.97 11.83 -10.29
C SER A 102 9.05 12.03 -9.09
N ASN A 103 7.94 12.73 -9.33
CA ASN A 103 6.81 12.83 -8.43
C ASN A 103 5.58 12.02 -8.93
N LEU A 104 5.76 11.11 -9.89
CA LEU A 104 4.67 10.37 -10.50
C LEU A 104 4.50 8.99 -9.87
N ILE A 105 3.28 8.67 -9.45
CA ILE A 105 2.83 7.30 -9.19
C ILE A 105 1.97 6.90 -10.38
N ILE A 106 2.34 5.83 -11.08
CA ILE A 106 1.58 5.28 -12.20
C ILE A 106 0.85 4.03 -11.71
N ALA A 107 -0.48 4.07 -11.59
CA ALA A 107 -1.28 2.91 -11.18
C ALA A 107 -1.93 2.22 -12.38
N ASN A 108 -2.04 0.89 -12.31
CA ASN A 108 -2.65 0.11 -13.38
C ASN A 108 -4.18 0.25 -13.37
N LYS A 109 -4.68 1.05 -14.30
CA LYS A 109 -6.12 1.27 -14.51
C LYS A 109 -6.87 -0.04 -14.74
N ARG A 110 -6.26 -0.98 -15.48
CA ARG A 110 -6.90 -2.27 -15.80
C ARG A 110 -7.18 -3.08 -14.54
N ILE A 111 -6.23 -3.14 -13.61
CA ILE A 111 -6.41 -3.90 -12.37
C ILE A 111 -7.45 -3.22 -11.48
N LEU A 112 -7.39 -1.88 -11.35
CA LEU A 112 -8.41 -1.12 -10.62
C LEU A 112 -9.82 -1.35 -11.17
N ASP A 113 -9.99 -1.29 -12.50
CA ASP A 113 -11.28 -1.51 -13.15
C ASP A 113 -11.79 -2.97 -12.97
N ILE A 114 -10.91 -3.96 -13.04
CA ILE A 114 -11.27 -5.37 -12.80
C ILE A 114 -11.73 -5.57 -11.34
N ILE A 115 -10.93 -5.13 -10.36
CA ILE A 115 -11.28 -5.29 -8.95
C ILE A 115 -12.59 -4.54 -8.66
N LYS A 116 -12.73 -3.30 -9.15
CA LYS A 116 -13.96 -2.51 -8.98
C LYS A 116 -15.20 -3.18 -9.57
N LYS A 117 -15.04 -3.96 -10.64
CA LYS A 117 -16.16 -4.64 -11.32
C LYS A 117 -16.55 -5.95 -10.64
N TYR A 118 -15.59 -6.72 -10.13
CA TYR A 118 -15.82 -8.09 -9.68
C TYR A 118 -15.75 -8.29 -8.17
N LYS A 119 -15.24 -7.32 -7.41
CA LYS A 119 -14.99 -7.42 -5.98
C LYS A 119 -15.76 -6.35 -5.19
N SER A 120 -15.79 -6.50 -3.88
CA SER A 120 -16.40 -5.54 -2.97
C SER A 120 -15.64 -4.22 -2.95
N SER A 121 -16.31 -3.14 -2.51
CA SER A 121 -15.66 -1.84 -2.29
C SER A 121 -14.54 -1.93 -1.25
N GLU A 122 -14.68 -2.81 -0.25
CA GLU A 122 -13.64 -3.07 0.75
C GLU A 122 -12.37 -3.65 0.13
N GLU A 123 -12.52 -4.65 -0.75
CA GLU A 123 -11.38 -5.25 -1.47
C GLU A 123 -10.73 -4.25 -2.42
N TYR A 124 -11.52 -3.44 -3.13
CA TYR A 124 -10.99 -2.36 -3.98
C TYR A 124 -10.21 -1.34 -3.17
N ASN A 125 -10.77 -0.86 -2.05
CA ASN A 125 -10.13 0.11 -1.19
C ASN A 125 -8.88 -0.45 -0.51
N SER A 126 -8.91 -1.73 -0.11
CA SER A 126 -7.76 -2.45 0.43
C SER A 126 -6.61 -2.54 -0.58
N TYR A 127 -6.92 -2.88 -1.84
CA TYR A 127 -5.93 -2.92 -2.92
C TYR A 127 -5.35 -1.54 -3.18
N LEU A 128 -6.21 -0.52 -3.30
CA LEU A 128 -5.78 0.86 -3.56
C LEU A 128 -4.86 1.37 -2.44
N PHE A 129 -5.26 1.17 -1.18
CA PHE A 129 -4.46 1.56 -0.03
C PHE A 129 -3.10 0.87 -0.03
N MET A 130 -3.07 -0.45 -0.21
CA MET A 130 -1.82 -1.23 -0.24
C MET A 130 -0.86 -0.74 -1.33
N VAL A 131 -1.36 -0.60 -2.57
CA VAL A 131 -0.53 -0.14 -3.70
C VAL A 131 0.01 1.26 -3.46
N LEU A 132 -0.81 2.18 -2.95
CA LEU A 132 -0.34 3.54 -2.66
C LEU A 132 0.70 3.59 -1.53
N VAL A 133 0.58 2.76 -0.49
CA VAL A 133 1.63 2.61 0.53
C VAL A 133 2.95 2.19 -0.12
N HIS A 134 2.91 1.16 -0.96
CA HIS A 134 4.09 0.61 -1.64
C HIS A 134 4.81 1.66 -2.49
N GLU A 135 4.06 2.34 -3.36
CA GLU A 135 4.64 3.35 -4.25
C GLU A 135 5.07 4.62 -3.50
N TYR A 136 4.38 4.98 -2.42
CA TYR A 136 4.81 6.09 -1.56
C TYR A 136 6.12 5.79 -0.84
N LEU A 137 6.35 4.55 -0.41
CA LEU A 137 7.62 4.11 0.14
C LEU A 137 8.75 4.18 -0.90
N HIS A 138 8.52 3.73 -2.13
CA HIS A 138 9.47 3.94 -3.24
C HIS A 138 9.75 5.42 -3.51
N SER A 139 8.77 6.29 -3.27
CA SER A 139 8.94 7.73 -3.42
C SER A 139 9.99 8.31 -2.45
N PHE A 140 10.36 7.63 -1.37
CA PHE A 140 11.49 8.06 -0.53
C PHE A 140 12.86 7.68 -1.10
N GLY A 141 12.92 7.08 -2.29
CA GLY A 141 14.16 6.61 -2.92
C GLY A 141 14.59 5.22 -2.44
N ILE A 142 13.70 4.46 -1.81
CA ILE A 142 13.95 3.06 -1.43
C ILE A 142 13.81 2.20 -2.70
N ILE A 143 14.92 1.69 -3.23
CA ILE A 143 14.95 0.96 -4.51
C ILE A 143 14.79 -0.55 -4.31
N ASP A 144 15.17 -1.06 -3.14
CA ASP A 144 15.07 -2.48 -2.82
C ASP A 144 13.60 -2.89 -2.64
N GLU A 145 13.07 -3.58 -3.65
CA GLU A 145 11.71 -4.12 -3.67
C GLU A 145 11.43 -5.01 -2.44
N LEU A 146 12.41 -5.82 -2.01
CA LEU A 146 12.21 -6.68 -0.84
C LEU A 146 12.05 -5.87 0.44
N GLN A 147 12.82 -4.79 0.57
CA GLN A 147 12.70 -3.87 1.70
C GLN A 147 11.34 -3.16 1.69
N VAL A 148 10.91 -2.64 0.54
CA VAL A 148 9.62 -1.95 0.43
C VAL A 148 8.46 -2.91 0.73
N ARG A 149 8.48 -4.13 0.19
CA ARG A 149 7.44 -5.13 0.51
C ARG A 149 7.34 -5.44 1.99
N LYS A 150 8.48 -5.61 2.67
CA LYS A 150 8.52 -5.82 4.13
C LYS A 150 7.93 -4.63 4.88
N MET A 151 8.31 -3.41 4.50
CA MET A 151 7.76 -2.20 5.12
C MET A 151 6.24 -2.08 4.87
N THR A 152 5.78 -2.28 3.64
CA THR A 152 4.36 -2.28 3.28
C THR A 152 3.57 -3.29 4.12
N TYR A 153 4.03 -4.55 4.16
CA TYR A 153 3.38 -5.60 4.95
C TYR A 153 3.39 -5.27 6.46
N THR A 154 4.54 -4.91 7.03
CA THR A 154 4.64 -4.58 8.47
C THR A 154 3.73 -3.40 8.84
N LEU A 155 3.66 -2.37 8.01
CA LEU A 155 2.76 -1.24 8.24
C LEU A 155 1.31 -1.72 8.22
N ILE A 156 0.87 -2.36 7.14
CA ILE A 156 -0.54 -2.73 6.96
C ILE A 156 -0.98 -3.76 8.02
N ALA A 157 -0.17 -4.79 8.29
CA ALA A 157 -0.46 -5.77 9.34
C ALA A 157 -0.61 -5.11 10.73
N SER A 158 0.22 -4.11 11.03
CA SER A 158 0.11 -3.37 12.29
C SER A 158 -1.17 -2.52 12.36
N LEU A 159 -1.61 -1.96 11.22
CA LEU A 159 -2.77 -1.09 11.14
C LEU A 159 -4.09 -1.84 11.19
N VAL A 160 -4.22 -2.99 10.53
CA VAL A 160 -5.54 -3.65 10.33
C VAL A 160 -5.59 -5.12 10.72
N GLY A 161 -4.47 -5.68 11.18
CA GLY A 161 -4.36 -7.09 11.57
C GLY A 161 -4.01 -8.01 10.40
N GLU A 162 -3.69 -9.26 10.75
CA GLU A 162 -3.24 -10.30 9.82
C GLU A 162 -4.35 -10.86 8.92
N ASP A 163 -5.59 -10.80 9.40
CA ASP A 163 -6.78 -11.35 8.75
C ASP A 163 -7.39 -10.37 7.71
N HIS A 164 -6.92 -9.13 7.66
CA HIS A 164 -7.45 -8.14 6.73
C HIS A 164 -6.93 -8.33 5.31
N MET A 165 -7.79 -8.08 4.32
CA MET A 165 -7.46 -8.29 2.90
C MET A 165 -6.23 -7.49 2.44
N ALA A 166 -6.10 -6.22 2.86
CA ALA A 166 -4.93 -5.40 2.54
C ALA A 166 -3.61 -6.05 3.02
N THR A 167 -3.60 -6.69 4.19
CA THR A 167 -2.43 -7.40 4.73
C THR A 167 -2.12 -8.63 3.89
N SER A 168 -3.14 -9.39 3.54
CA SER A 168 -3.02 -10.52 2.62
C SER A 168 -2.43 -10.10 1.28
N MET A 169 -2.85 -8.98 0.69
CA MET A 169 -2.28 -8.47 -0.57
C MET A 169 -0.86 -7.94 -0.46
N ALA A 170 -0.45 -7.44 0.70
CA ALA A 170 0.94 -7.03 0.93
C ALA A 170 1.87 -8.25 1.12
N ARG A 171 1.32 -9.32 1.72
CA ARG A 171 2.01 -10.59 1.90
C ARG A 171 2.12 -11.36 0.59
N TYR A 172 0.99 -11.63 -0.04
CA TYR A 172 0.82 -12.49 -1.21
C TYR A 172 0.61 -11.70 -2.50
N HIS A 173 0.90 -12.34 -3.64
CA HIS A 173 0.70 -11.71 -4.94
C HIS A 173 -0.78 -11.38 -5.19
N PRO A 174 -1.09 -10.22 -5.79
CA PRO A 174 -2.46 -9.91 -6.20
C PRO A 174 -3.12 -11.01 -7.05
N TRP A 175 -2.40 -11.74 -7.91
CA TRP A 175 -2.99 -12.86 -8.70
C TRP A 175 -3.33 -14.09 -7.87
N SER A 176 -2.70 -14.27 -6.71
CA SER A 176 -3.05 -15.34 -5.77
C SER A 176 -4.38 -15.05 -5.07
N LEU A 177 -4.77 -13.78 -4.96
CA LEU A 177 -5.98 -13.32 -4.28
C LEU A 177 -7.11 -12.98 -5.26
N PHE A 178 -6.76 -12.59 -6.49
CA PHE A 178 -7.68 -12.23 -7.56
C PHE A 178 -7.48 -13.16 -8.76
N PRO A 179 -7.98 -14.41 -8.73
CA PRO A 179 -7.85 -15.34 -9.84
C PRO A 179 -8.45 -14.79 -11.14
N GLU A 180 -9.38 -13.84 -11.05
CA GLU A 180 -9.93 -13.11 -12.20
C GLU A 180 -8.86 -12.35 -12.99
N LEU A 181 -7.79 -11.85 -12.34
CA LEU A 181 -6.67 -11.21 -13.03
C LEU A 181 -5.94 -12.16 -13.99
N ASN A 182 -5.94 -13.47 -13.68
CA ASN A 182 -5.38 -14.49 -14.57
C ASN A 182 -6.27 -14.76 -15.79
N LEU A 183 -7.59 -14.54 -15.68
CA LEU A 183 -8.51 -14.69 -16.81
C LEU A 183 -8.35 -13.55 -17.83
N PHE A 184 -7.83 -12.40 -17.39
CA PHE A 184 -7.61 -11.22 -18.23
C PHE A 184 -6.14 -11.01 -18.60
N HIS A 185 -5.35 -12.08 -18.79
CA HIS A 185 -3.96 -12.01 -19.28
C HIS A 185 -3.89 -11.21 -20.60
N ASN A 186 -3.69 -9.91 -20.44
CA ASN A 186 -3.63 -8.95 -21.53
C ASN A 186 -2.34 -8.17 -21.35
N ASN A 187 -1.41 -8.40 -22.27
CA ASN A 187 -0.09 -7.79 -22.27
C ASN A 187 -0.09 -6.40 -22.96
N SER A 188 -1.27 -5.85 -23.29
CA SER A 188 -1.31 -4.55 -23.94
C SER A 188 -0.96 -3.44 -22.95
N PHE A 189 -0.07 -2.57 -23.42
CA PHE A 189 0.30 -1.33 -22.78
C PHE A 189 -0.27 -0.19 -23.63
N GLU A 190 -1.22 0.58 -23.10
CA GLU A 190 -1.81 1.69 -23.84
C GLU A 190 -1.04 2.97 -23.58
N GLN A 191 -0.80 3.75 -24.63
CA GLN A 191 -0.16 5.07 -24.51
C GLN A 191 -1.06 6.12 -23.87
N LYS A 192 -2.38 5.87 -23.85
CA LYS A 192 -3.34 6.77 -23.21
C LYS A 192 -3.25 6.62 -21.70
N PHE A 193 -3.13 7.75 -21.02
CA PHE A 193 -3.11 7.84 -19.57
C PHE A 193 -4.14 8.86 -19.08
N GLU A 194 -4.53 8.72 -17.82
CA GLU A 194 -5.49 9.59 -17.14
C GLU A 194 -4.82 10.20 -15.90
N ILE A 195 -4.76 11.52 -15.83
CA ILE A 195 -4.21 12.23 -14.65
C ILE A 195 -5.32 12.39 -13.62
N VAL A 196 -5.08 11.91 -12.40
CA VAL A 196 -5.97 12.14 -11.26
C VAL A 196 -5.77 13.56 -10.76
N ARG A 197 -6.69 14.46 -11.13
CA ARG A 197 -6.61 15.91 -10.82
C ARG A 197 -6.73 16.23 -9.33
N ASN A 198 -7.39 15.36 -8.57
CA ASN A 198 -7.60 15.50 -7.13
C ASN A 198 -6.72 14.50 -6.40
N PHE A 199 -5.44 14.83 -6.23
CA PHE A 199 -4.47 13.98 -5.54
C PHE A 199 -3.44 14.86 -4.81
N ASP A 200 -3.05 14.48 -3.60
CA ASP A 200 -2.08 15.18 -2.74
C ASP A 200 -2.39 16.68 -2.50
N LYS A 201 -3.66 17.00 -2.18
CA LYS A 201 -4.13 18.39 -2.09
C LYS A 201 -3.89 19.08 -0.74
N THR A 202 -3.68 18.34 0.34
CA THR A 202 -3.58 18.92 1.71
C THR A 202 -2.26 19.65 1.96
N THR A 203 -1.29 19.55 1.06
CA THR A 203 0.05 20.14 1.20
C THR A 203 0.14 21.56 0.65
N GLN A 204 -0.96 22.12 0.11
CA GLN A 204 -1.04 23.51 -0.34
C GLN A 204 -1.68 24.42 0.72
N SER A 205 -1.10 24.50 1.93
CA SER A 205 -1.22 25.74 2.69
C SER A 205 -0.21 26.73 2.13
N TYR A 206 -0.61 27.47 1.11
CA TYR A 206 0.14 28.64 0.66
C TYR A 206 0.17 29.62 1.83
N ILE A 207 1.32 29.71 2.50
CA ILE A 207 1.59 30.82 3.43
C ILE A 207 1.80 32.03 2.52
N GLY A 208 0.72 32.80 2.33
CA GLY A 208 0.78 34.16 1.79
C GLY A 208 1.18 35.15 2.86
#